data_AF-A0A5B6X5F9-F1
#
_entry.id   AF-A0A5B6X5F9-F1
#
_cell.length_a   1.000
_cell.length_b   1.000
_cell.length_c   1.000
_cell.angle_alpha   90.00
_cell.angle_beta   90.00
_cell.angle_gamma   90.00
#
_symmetry.space_group_name_H-M   'P 1'
#
loop_
_entity.id
_entity.type
_entity.pdbx_description
1 polymer ?
#
loop_
_entity_poly.entity_id
_entity_poly.type
_entity_poly.pdbx_seq_one_letter_code
_entity_poly.pdbx_strand_id
1 'polypeptide(L)'
;MVKHPCRFVDHKRKEFLELKQGRMLVTEYEQEFVRLGRYAQECVSTEAVMCKRFEDELNEDIRLYVGVLGLKEFVVLVDRACKTEELAKEKRRAENESRDLRKRQLNKSRDLS
;
A
#
# COMPACT_ATOMS: atom_id res chain seq x y z
N MET A 1 -24.34 -30.97 5.13
CA MET A 1 -22.91 -31.30 5.01
C MET A 1 -22.12 -30.08 5.47
N VAL A 2 -21.48 -30.12 6.63
CA VAL A 2 -20.59 -29.03 7.07
C VAL A 2 -19.30 -29.17 6.26
N LYS A 3 -19.07 -28.28 5.29
CA LYS A 3 -17.79 -28.20 4.58
C LYS A 3 -16.72 -27.85 5.61
N HIS A 4 -15.93 -28.82 6.05
CA HIS A 4 -14.66 -28.51 6.70
C HIS A 4 -13.77 -27.91 5.61
N PRO A 5 -13.33 -26.65 5.74
CA PRO A 5 -12.33 -26.13 4.82
C PRO A 5 -11.10 -27.04 4.90
N CYS A 6 -10.49 -27.33 3.75
CA CYS A 6 -9.22 -28.04 3.74
C CYS A 6 -8.17 -27.17 4.44
N ARG A 7 -7.24 -27.77 5.19
CA ARG A 7 -6.13 -27.06 5.87
C ARG A 7 -5.42 -26.04 4.96
N PHE A 8 -5.33 -26.33 3.66
CA PHE A 8 -4.79 -25.42 2.66
C PHE A 8 -5.62 -24.13 2.50
N VAL A 9 -6.95 -24.25 2.41
CA VAL A 9 -7.85 -23.11 2.28
C VAL A 9 -7.81 -22.26 3.54
N ASP A 10 -7.78 -22.88 4.72
CA ASP A 10 -7.64 -22.16 5.99
C ASP A 10 -6.31 -21.40 6.07
N HIS A 11 -5.21 -22.02 5.62
CA HIS A 11 -3.92 -21.35 5.56
C HIS A 11 -3.94 -20.14 4.61
N LYS A 12 -4.51 -20.30 3.41
CA LYS A 12 -4.62 -19.19 2.44
C LYS A 12 -5.54 -18.08 2.92
N ARG A 13 -6.63 -18.42 3.60
CA ARG A 13 -7.50 -17.45 4.27
C ARG A 13 -6.76 -16.70 5.35
N LYS A 14 -5.95 -17.38 6.16
CA LYS A 14 -5.10 -16.73 7.17
C LYS A 14 -4.09 -15.77 6.53
N GLU A 15 -3.41 -16.19 5.45
CA GLU A 15 -2.51 -15.31 4.68
C GLU A 15 -3.24 -14.04 4.21
N PHE A 16 -4.47 -14.15 3.69
CA PHE A 16 -5.27 -12.99 3.31
C PHE A 16 -5.59 -12.08 4.49
N LEU A 17 -5.92 -12.66 5.65
CA LEU A 17 -6.28 -11.90 6.84
C LEU A 17 -5.11 -11.12 7.43
N GLU A 18 -3.88 -11.63 7.25
CA GLU A 18 -2.64 -11.01 7.73
C GLU A 18 -1.94 -10.16 6.65
N LEU A 19 -2.49 -10.11 5.42
CA LEU A 19 -1.88 -9.40 4.30
C LEU A 19 -1.94 -7.88 4.51
N LYS A 20 -0.77 -7.25 4.46
CA LYS A 20 -0.58 -5.79 4.51
C LYS A 20 0.33 -5.36 3.38
N GLN A 21 0.21 -4.11 2.92
CA GLN A 21 1.12 -3.59 1.89
C GLN A 21 2.58 -3.71 2.34
N GLY A 22 2.91 -3.16 3.52
CA GLY A 22 4.26 -3.25 4.09
C GLY A 22 5.32 -2.66 3.16
N ARG A 23 6.24 -3.49 2.67
CA ARG A 23 7.31 -3.07 1.75
C ARG A 23 6.99 -3.29 0.26
N MET A 24 5.84 -3.89 -0.04
CA MET A 24 5.40 -4.10 -1.42
C MET A 24 4.99 -2.79 -2.05
N LEU A 25 5.19 -2.70 -3.37
CA LEU A 25 4.53 -1.69 -4.18
C LEU A 25 3.01 -1.89 -4.10
N VAL A 26 2.25 -0.82 -4.35
CA VAL A 26 0.77 -0.91 -4.37
C VAL A 26 0.30 -1.96 -5.39
N THR A 27 0.98 -2.06 -6.54
CA THR A 27 0.67 -3.04 -7.60
C THR A 27 0.96 -4.48 -7.19
N GLU A 28 2.03 -4.73 -6.43
CA GLU A 28 2.35 -6.06 -5.90
C GLU A 28 1.34 -6.45 -4.82
N TYR A 29 0.98 -5.51 -3.94
CA TYR A 29 -0.04 -5.72 -2.92
C TYR A 29 -1.42 -6.00 -3.54
N GLU A 30 -1.82 -5.27 -4.60
CA GLU A 30 -3.04 -5.55 -5.37
C GLU A 30 -3.08 -6.99 -5.88
N GLN A 31 -2.00 -7.45 -6.52
CA GLN A 31 -1.92 -8.80 -7.07
C GLN A 31 -2.09 -9.87 -5.98
N GLU A 32 -1.40 -9.70 -4.86
CA GLU A 32 -1.51 -10.58 -3.70
C GLU A 32 -2.92 -10.57 -3.10
N PHE A 33 -3.50 -9.39 -2.94
CA PHE A 33 -4.84 -9.20 -2.41
C PHE A 33 -5.90 -9.89 -3.26
N VAL A 34 -5.86 -9.71 -4.59
CA VAL A 34 -6.79 -10.36 -5.53
C VAL A 34 -6.58 -11.87 -5.56
N ARG A 35 -5.32 -12.33 -5.51
CA ARG A 35 -5.00 -13.76 -5.52
C ARG A 35 -5.52 -14.47 -4.28
N LEU A 36 -5.26 -13.91 -3.10
CA LEU A 36 -5.63 -14.48 -1.81
C LEU A 36 -7.11 -14.27 -1.45
N GLY A 37 -7.73 -13.18 -1.93
CA GLY A 37 -9.14 -12.87 -1.69
C GLY A 37 -10.12 -13.95 -2.18
N ARG A 38 -9.69 -14.78 -3.14
CA ARG A 38 -10.45 -15.97 -3.60
C ARG A 38 -10.72 -16.98 -2.49
N TYR A 39 -9.90 -17.01 -1.44
CA TYR A 39 -10.03 -17.92 -0.30
C TYR A 39 -10.76 -17.30 0.90
N ALA A 40 -11.13 -16.02 0.81
CA ALA A 40 -11.75 -15.23 1.88
C ALA A 40 -12.88 -14.35 1.32
N GLN A 41 -13.75 -14.91 0.48
CA GLN A 41 -14.80 -14.16 -0.23
C GLN A 41 -15.74 -13.40 0.71
N GLU A 42 -15.95 -13.90 1.92
CA GLU A 42 -16.73 -13.21 2.95
C GLU A 42 -16.10 -11.87 3.38
N CYS A 43 -14.78 -11.74 3.24
CA CYS A 43 -14.03 -10.52 3.55
C CYS A 43 -14.01 -9.51 2.40
N VAL A 44 -14.46 -9.88 1.20
CA VAL A 44 -14.51 -9.05 -0.02
C VAL A 44 -15.86 -9.19 -0.72
N SER A 45 -16.92 -9.34 0.08
CA SER A 45 -18.26 -9.71 -0.39
C SER A 45 -18.95 -8.64 -1.23
N THR A 46 -18.53 -7.38 -1.12
CA THR A 46 -18.96 -6.27 -1.98
C THR A 46 -17.75 -5.43 -2.33
N GLU A 47 -17.83 -4.68 -3.43
CA GLU A 47 -16.73 -3.81 -3.84
C GLU A 47 -16.38 -2.75 -2.78
N ALA A 48 -17.37 -2.20 -2.08
CA ALA A 48 -17.13 -1.26 -0.99
C ALA A 48 -16.38 -1.90 0.19
N VAL A 49 -16.73 -3.15 0.56
CA VAL A 49 -16.01 -3.90 1.61
C VAL A 49 -14.59 -4.24 1.15
N MET A 50 -14.44 -4.64 -0.12
CA MET A 50 -13.15 -4.92 -0.75
C MET A 50 -12.24 -3.68 -0.74
N CYS A 51 -12.75 -2.53 -1.16
CA CYS A 51 -12.04 -1.25 -1.15
C CYS A 51 -11.60 -0.87 0.26
N LYS A 52 -12.53 -0.90 1.22
CA LYS A 52 -12.22 -0.56 2.62
C LYS A 52 -11.10 -1.45 3.17
N ARG A 53 -11.19 -2.77 2.96
CA ARG A 53 -10.18 -3.70 3.47
C ARG A 53 -8.81 -3.49 2.81
N PHE A 54 -8.79 -3.24 1.51
CA PHE A 54 -7.55 -2.89 0.79
C PHE A 54 -6.95 -1.60 1.36
N GLU A 55 -7.75 -0.55 1.50
CA GLU A 55 -7.34 0.74 2.06
C GLU A 55 -6.82 0.63 3.50
N ASP A 56 -7.51 -0.09 4.37
CA ASP A 56 -7.17 -0.20 5.79
C ASP A 56 -5.73 -0.72 6.03
N GLU A 57 -5.25 -1.58 5.13
CA GLU A 57 -3.95 -2.25 5.20
C GLU A 57 -2.90 -1.68 4.22
N LEU A 58 -3.21 -0.55 3.57
CA LEU A 58 -2.20 0.28 2.88
C LEU A 58 -1.28 0.97 3.90
N ASN A 59 -0.09 1.35 3.43
CA ASN A 59 0.82 2.18 4.20
C ASN A 59 0.17 3.54 4.54
N GLU A 60 0.45 4.03 5.75
CA GLU A 60 -0.26 5.17 6.35
C GLU A 60 -0.32 6.42 5.47
N ASP A 61 0.81 6.80 4.84
CA ASP A 61 0.88 7.98 3.95
C ASP A 61 -0.09 7.85 2.76
N ILE A 62 -0.21 6.66 2.19
CA ILE A 62 -1.09 6.39 1.04
C ILE A 62 -2.54 6.31 1.54
N ARG A 63 -2.78 5.57 2.63
CA ARG A 63 -4.09 5.40 3.25
C ARG A 63 -4.74 6.73 3.61
N LEU A 64 -3.98 7.65 4.23
CA LEU A 64 -4.48 8.97 4.61
C LEU A 64 -4.95 9.76 3.38
N TYR A 65 -4.21 9.70 2.27
CA TYR A 65 -4.58 10.41 1.05
C TYR A 65 -5.82 9.81 0.39
N VAL A 66 -5.85 8.49 0.19
CA VAL A 66 -6.97 7.83 -0.51
C VAL A 66 -8.23 7.76 0.34
N GLY A 67 -8.11 7.64 1.67
CA GLY A 67 -9.27 7.54 2.56
C GLY A 67 -10.11 8.81 2.62
N VAL A 68 -9.48 9.98 2.45
CA VAL A 68 -10.22 11.26 2.32
C VAL A 68 -11.06 11.31 1.04
N LEU A 69 -10.68 10.55 -0.01
CA LEU A 69 -11.41 10.51 -1.27
C LEU A 69 -12.68 9.64 -1.21
N GLY A 70 -12.78 8.73 -0.23
CA GLY A 70 -13.98 7.90 -0.03
C GLY A 70 -14.31 7.00 -1.22
N LEU A 71 -13.28 6.44 -1.89
CA LEU A 71 -13.43 5.67 -3.13
C LEU A 71 -14.11 4.32 -2.88
N LYS A 72 -15.04 3.95 -3.76
CA LYS A 72 -15.80 2.69 -3.67
C LYS A 72 -15.64 1.79 -4.88
N GLU A 73 -14.86 2.23 -5.87
CA GLU A 73 -14.51 1.47 -7.07
C GLU A 73 -13.06 1.00 -6.93
N PHE A 74 -12.84 -0.31 -6.95
CA PHE A 74 -11.54 -0.89 -6.58
C PHE A 74 -10.43 -0.46 -7.53
N VAL A 75 -10.71 -0.44 -8.83
CA VAL A 75 -9.74 -0.01 -9.87
C VAL A 75 -9.35 1.45 -9.68
N VAL A 76 -10.30 2.31 -9.33
CA VAL A 76 -10.03 3.73 -9.07
C VAL A 76 -9.19 3.91 -7.81
N LEU A 77 -9.49 3.14 -6.75
CA LEU A 77 -8.72 3.15 -5.51
C LEU A 77 -7.25 2.76 -5.76
N VAL A 78 -7.01 1.66 -6.48
CA VAL A 78 -5.66 1.19 -6.81
C VAL A 78 -4.90 2.23 -7.63
N ASP A 79 -5.51 2.81 -8.67
CA ASP A 79 -4.89 3.86 -9.49
C ASP A 79 -4.47 5.07 -8.64
N ARG A 80 -5.34 5.53 -7.73
CA ARG A 80 -5.04 6.66 -6.84
C ARG A 80 -3.95 6.32 -5.82
N ALA A 81 -3.95 5.10 -5.29
CA ALA A 81 -2.90 4.63 -4.38
C ALA A 81 -1.54 4.56 -5.09
N CYS A 82 -1.48 4.05 -6.32
CA CYS A 82 -0.24 4.00 -7.12
C CYS A 82 0.31 5.40 -7.42
N LYS A 83 -0.56 6.34 -7.82
CA LYS A 83 -0.16 7.74 -8.06
C LYS A 83 0.39 8.39 -6.78
N THR A 84 -0.21 8.09 -5.64
CA THR A 84 0.25 8.60 -4.34
C THR A 84 1.61 8.03 -3.96
N GLU A 85 1.84 6.73 -4.22
CA GLU A 85 3.14 6.07 -3.98
C GLU A 85 4.27 6.72 -4.78
N GLU A 86 4.05 6.99 -6.07
CA GLU A 86 5.06 7.65 -6.91
C GLU A 86 5.30 9.11 -6.49
N LEU A 87 4.25 9.87 -6.14
CA LEU A 87 4.42 11.23 -5.59
C LEU A 87 5.22 11.24 -4.29
N ALA A 88 4.98 10.29 -3.39
CA ALA A 88 5.74 10.17 -2.14
C ALA A 88 7.23 9.85 -2.41
N LYS A 89 7.50 9.02 -3.43
CA LYS A 89 8.87 8.67 -3.86
C LYS A 89 9.58 9.86 -4.50
N GLU A 90 8.92 10.65 -5.33
CA GLU A 90 9.45 11.88 -5.91
C GLU A 90 9.78 12.91 -4.82
N LYS A 91 8.86 13.12 -3.87
CA LYS A 91 9.08 14.01 -2.71
C LYS A 91 10.33 13.61 -1.94
N ARG A 92 10.50 12.32 -1.62
CA ARG A 92 11.69 11.81 -0.93
C ARG A 92 12.98 12.04 -1.72
N ARG A 93 12.94 11.93 -3.06
CA ARG A 93 14.11 12.22 -3.92
C ARG A 93 14.49 13.69 -3.83
N ALA A 94 13.53 14.60 -4.01
CA ALA A 94 13.77 16.03 -3.93
C ALA A 94 14.31 16.47 -2.55
N GLU A 95 13.79 15.90 -1.46
CA GLU A 95 14.27 16.17 -0.10
C GLU A 95 15.71 15.69 0.11
N ASN A 96 16.05 14.51 -0.40
CA ASN A 96 17.41 13.97 -0.34
C ASN A 96 18.39 14.84 -1.13
N GLU A 97 18.03 15.26 -2.34
CA GLU A 97 18.84 16.16 -3.17
C GLU A 97 19.07 17.51 -2.48
N SER A 98 18.02 18.11 -1.91
CA SER A 98 18.13 19.36 -1.15
C SER A 98 19.07 19.21 0.05
N ARG A 99 18.96 18.09 0.79
CA ARG A 99 19.84 17.78 1.92
C ARG A 99 21.29 17.63 1.49
N ASP A 100 21.55 16.99 0.36
CA ASP A 100 22.90 16.79 -0.15
C ASP A 100 23.54 18.10 -0.64
N LEU A 101 22.75 18.97 -1.29
CA LEU A 101 23.19 20.33 -1.64
C LEU A 101 23.58 21.13 -0.39
N ARG A 102 22.77 21.09 0.68
CA ARG A 102 23.08 21.77 1.95
C ARG A 102 24.37 21.25 2.58
N LYS A 103 24.59 19.93 2.60
CA LYS A 103 25.83 19.34 3.14
C LYS A 103 27.07 19.78 2.37
N ARG A 104 27.00 19.81 1.03
CA ARG A 104 28.12 20.27 0.18
C ARG A 104 28.48 21.73 0.43
N GLN A 105 27.48 22.60 0.59
CA GLN A 105 27.73 24.01 0.91
C GLN A 105 28.41 24.17 2.27
N LEU A 106 27.94 23.48 3.30
CA LEU A 106 28.53 23.55 4.65
C LEU A 106 29.99 23.09 4.66
N ASN A 107 30.32 22.01 3.95
CA ASN A 107 31.70 21.51 3.89
C ASN A 107 32.63 22.54 3.21
N LYS A 108 32.17 23.14 2.10
CA LYS A 108 32.95 24.18 1.40
C LYS A 108 33.21 25.41 2.27
N SER A 109 32.27 25.80 3.13
CA SER A 109 32.47 26.92 4.06
C SER A 109 33.51 26.64 5.13
N ARG A 110 33.66 25.37 5.55
CA ARG A 110 34.65 24.94 6.56
C ARG A 110 36.06 24.86 5.99
N ASP A 111 36.21 24.55 4.71
CA ASP A 111 37.52 24.48 4.05
C ASP A 111 38.12 25.88 3.77
N LEU A 112 37.30 26.94 3.84
CA LEU A 112 37.68 28.33 3.55
C LEU A 112 37.90 29.18 4.80
N SER A 113 37.72 28.60 6.00
CA SER A 113 37.86 29.25 7.31
C SER A 113 39.05 28.68 8.08
#